data_AF-A0A397A823-F1
#
_entry.id   AF-A0A397A823-F1
#
_cell.length_a   1.000
_cell.length_b   1.000
_cell.length_c   1.000
_cell.angle_alpha   90.00
_cell.angle_beta   90.00
_cell.angle_gamma   90.00
#
_symmetry.space_group_name_H-M   'P 1'
#
loop_
_entity.id
_entity.type
_entity.pdbx_description
1 polymer ?
#
loop_
_entity_poly.entity_id
_entity_poly.type
_entity_poly.pdbx_seq_one_letter_code
_entity_poly.pdbx_strand_id
1 'polypeptide(L)'
;MSSLNKSFHRSTMHSQSLILTGDDDARLARCGYGQLVPYFHHSRTLRVSLSFALPNELLHLTRFRQLEDVSLVDVASLGDRHLASLTTHAEKLKRLHVDGCHELVCPPLSLPAATQLKFSNNLKLQSLAIESPCTSLTKVHITSCPSFVAFNTLMAAAPNVHTADFTQSNGLVRFHCQLTWQHLRTLVLDRCAQLAYLEVQAPALTSIRVHHCARLYQAILCSDKLRSADFSLLPALQTLYLDCPQLIRLNVTGSYALQSTGVTLECPLLTSNKFHRDGVPAFQAVVFR
;
A
#
# COMPACT_ATOMS: atom_id res chain seq x y z
N MET A 1 -26.05 14.91 37.71
CA MET A 1 -25.91 14.29 36.38
C MET A 1 -27.28 13.88 35.88
N SER A 2 -27.76 14.48 34.79
CA SER A 2 -29.08 14.17 34.20
C SER A 2 -29.16 12.70 33.73
N SER A 3 -30.38 12.15 33.64
CA SER A 3 -30.65 10.80 33.13
C SER A 3 -30.08 10.58 31.72
N LEU A 4 -30.12 11.62 30.87
CA LEU A 4 -29.47 11.67 29.56
C LEU A 4 -27.95 11.45 29.61
N ASN A 5 -27.28 11.97 30.65
CA ASN A 5 -25.83 11.81 30.79
C ASN A 5 -25.47 10.39 31.27
N LYS A 6 -26.35 9.74 32.05
CA LYS A 6 -26.19 8.33 32.45
C LYS A 6 -26.52 7.35 31.32
N SER A 7 -27.54 7.63 30.50
CA SER A 7 -27.89 6.79 29.35
C SER A 7 -26.84 6.91 28.24
N PHE A 8 -26.33 8.12 28.00
CA PHE A 8 -25.19 8.35 27.11
C PHE A 8 -23.95 7.60 27.60
N HIS A 9 -23.56 7.74 28.89
CA HIS A 9 -22.48 6.97 29.51
C HIS A 9 -22.63 5.45 29.31
N ARG A 10 -23.82 4.90 29.56
CA ARG A 10 -24.07 3.46 29.35
C ARG A 10 -23.96 3.09 27.88
N SER A 11 -24.51 3.88 26.97
CA SER A 11 -24.47 3.57 25.53
C SER A 11 -23.04 3.62 24.98
N THR A 12 -22.23 4.62 25.36
CA THR A 12 -20.85 4.76 24.88
C THR A 12 -19.92 3.70 25.46
N MET A 13 -20.12 3.28 26.72
CA MET A 13 -19.35 2.20 27.35
C MET A 13 -19.49 0.85 26.61
N HIS A 14 -20.61 0.64 25.91
CA HIS A 14 -20.85 -0.55 25.11
C HIS A 14 -20.53 -0.33 23.62
N SER A 15 -20.21 0.90 23.20
CA SER A 15 -19.85 1.18 21.82
C SER A 15 -18.48 0.63 21.50
N GLN A 16 -18.41 -0.20 20.45
CA GLN A 16 -17.15 -0.75 19.95
C GLN A 16 -16.45 0.19 18.95
N SER A 17 -17.10 1.30 18.59
CA SER A 17 -16.62 2.24 17.60
C SER A 17 -16.65 3.68 18.11
N LEU A 18 -15.53 4.38 17.95
CA LEU A 18 -15.41 5.81 18.11
C LEU A 18 -15.19 6.44 16.73
N ILE A 19 -16.12 7.31 16.33
CA ILE A 19 -16.08 8.02 15.04
C ILE A 19 -16.09 9.51 15.35
N LEU A 20 -15.08 10.22 14.87
CA LEU A 20 -14.85 11.65 15.08
C LEU A 20 -14.73 12.30 13.69
N THR A 21 -15.67 13.19 13.38
CA THR A 21 -15.73 13.87 12.08
C THR A 21 -15.60 15.37 12.24
N GLY A 22 -15.30 16.09 11.15
CA GLY A 22 -15.03 17.53 11.17
C GLY A 22 -16.09 18.40 11.88
N ASP A 23 -17.36 18.01 11.87
CA ASP A 23 -18.42 18.73 12.59
C ASP A 23 -18.31 18.61 14.13
N ASP A 24 -17.72 17.51 14.62
CA ASP A 24 -17.44 17.30 16.04
C ASP A 24 -16.20 18.07 16.51
N ASP A 25 -15.33 18.46 15.57
CA ASP A 25 -14.01 19.02 15.83
C ASP A 25 -14.08 20.42 16.46
N ALA A 26 -15.13 21.21 16.18
CA ALA A 26 -15.37 22.48 16.88
C ALA A 26 -15.68 22.29 18.39
N ARG A 27 -16.30 21.17 18.75
CA ARG A 27 -16.60 20.82 20.15
C ARG A 27 -15.42 20.12 20.83
N LEU A 28 -14.69 19.29 20.08
CA LEU A 28 -13.49 18.58 20.54
C LEU A 28 -12.27 19.50 20.65
N ALA A 29 -12.17 20.56 19.86
CA ALA A 29 -11.15 21.59 20.00
C ALA A 29 -11.24 22.34 21.35
N ARG A 30 -12.42 22.36 21.99
CA ARG A 30 -12.64 22.97 23.32
C ARG A 30 -12.41 22.00 24.48
N CYS A 31 -12.75 20.72 24.30
CA CYS A 31 -12.77 19.74 25.39
C CYS A 31 -11.63 18.70 25.32
N GLY A 32 -10.98 18.57 24.16
CA GLY A 32 -9.90 17.64 23.91
C GLY A 32 -10.35 16.17 23.76
N TYR A 33 -9.52 15.36 23.10
CA TYR A 33 -9.78 13.90 22.98
C TYR A 33 -9.68 13.20 24.34
N GLY A 34 -8.98 13.80 25.31
CA GLY A 34 -8.80 13.25 26.65
C GLY A 34 -10.10 12.98 27.40
N GLN A 35 -11.16 13.77 27.16
CA GLN A 35 -12.46 13.57 27.78
C GLN A 35 -13.21 12.35 27.25
N LEU A 36 -12.89 11.87 26.04
CA LEU A 36 -13.54 10.71 25.44
C LEU A 36 -12.98 9.39 25.98
N VAL A 37 -11.74 9.39 26.47
CA VAL A 37 -11.02 8.19 26.89
C VAL A 37 -11.79 7.36 27.93
N PRO A 38 -12.35 7.93 29.02
CA PRO A 38 -13.10 7.15 29.99
C PRO A 38 -14.33 6.44 29.41
N TYR A 39 -14.94 7.00 28.36
CA TYR A 39 -16.18 6.52 27.77
C TYR A 39 -15.96 5.45 26.70
N PHE A 40 -14.83 5.53 25.99
CA PHE A 40 -14.57 4.76 24.78
C PHE A 40 -13.35 3.82 24.89
N HIS A 41 -12.84 3.57 26.10
CA HIS A 41 -11.66 2.74 26.34
C HIS A 41 -11.78 1.28 25.84
N HIS A 42 -12.99 0.77 25.64
CA HIS A 42 -13.27 -0.55 25.04
C HIS A 42 -13.40 -0.53 23.51
N SER A 43 -13.25 0.63 22.88
CA SER A 43 -13.42 0.75 21.43
C SER A 43 -12.39 -0.09 20.70
N ARG A 44 -12.88 -0.81 19.69
CA ARG A 44 -12.08 -1.61 18.76
C ARG A 44 -11.88 -0.90 17.43
N THR A 45 -12.77 0.02 17.09
CA THR A 45 -12.68 0.84 15.88
C THR A 45 -12.51 2.30 16.26
N LEU A 46 -11.51 2.96 15.67
CA LEU A 46 -11.32 4.40 15.75
C LEU A 46 -11.32 4.98 14.34
N ARG A 47 -12.19 5.95 14.08
CA ARG A 47 -12.18 6.75 12.86
C ARG A 47 -12.08 8.22 13.22
N VAL A 48 -11.06 8.88 12.71
CA VAL A 48 -10.87 10.32 12.82
C VAL A 48 -10.78 10.88 11.40
N SER A 49 -11.61 11.86 11.09
CA SER A 49 -11.68 12.45 9.75
C SER A 49 -11.81 13.96 9.83
N LEU A 50 -11.05 14.68 9.00
CA LEU A 50 -11.07 16.15 8.90
C LEU A 50 -10.82 16.82 10.26
N SER A 51 -9.73 16.44 10.95
CA SER A 51 -9.41 16.95 12.28
C SER A 51 -8.25 17.94 12.27
N PHE A 52 -8.47 19.06 12.95
CA PHE A 52 -7.54 20.15 13.23
C PHE A 52 -7.09 20.15 14.71
N ALA A 53 -7.30 19.05 15.42
CA ALA A 53 -6.85 18.90 16.80
C ALA A 53 -5.35 19.22 16.95
N LEU A 54 -4.99 19.87 18.05
CA LEU A 54 -3.60 20.18 18.37
C LEU A 54 -2.79 18.89 18.54
N PRO A 55 -1.47 18.88 18.24
CA PRO A 55 -0.62 17.69 18.37
C PRO A 55 -0.74 16.98 19.73
N ASN A 56 -0.81 17.74 20.83
CA ASN A 56 -0.92 17.17 22.18
C ASN A 56 -2.25 16.43 22.41
N GLU A 57 -3.33 16.88 21.77
CA GLU A 57 -4.63 16.22 21.89
C GLU A 57 -4.62 14.84 21.23
N LEU A 58 -3.95 14.71 20.09
CA LEU A 58 -3.83 13.43 19.38
C LEU A 58 -3.15 12.34 20.23
N LEU A 59 -2.29 12.72 21.17
CA LEU A 59 -1.67 11.76 22.10
C LEU A 59 -2.70 11.07 23.00
N HIS A 60 -3.89 11.63 23.21
CA HIS A 60 -4.92 10.95 23.99
C HIS A 60 -5.55 9.77 23.24
N LEU A 61 -5.44 9.72 21.90
CA LEU A 61 -5.90 8.58 21.10
C LEU A 61 -5.11 7.30 21.42
N THR A 62 -3.88 7.42 21.95
CA THR A 62 -3.03 6.27 22.32
C THR A 62 -3.56 5.54 23.57
N ARG A 63 -4.49 6.15 24.31
CA ARG A 63 -5.10 5.56 25.51
C ARG A 63 -6.14 4.48 25.16
N PHE A 64 -6.56 4.37 23.90
CA PHE A 64 -7.45 3.32 23.41
C PHE A 64 -6.67 2.03 23.09
N ARG A 65 -6.49 1.18 24.10
CA ARG A 65 -5.63 -0.04 24.00
C ARG A 65 -6.29 -1.23 23.30
N GLN A 66 -7.60 -1.20 23.08
CA GLN A 66 -8.35 -2.33 22.48
C GLN A 66 -8.57 -2.17 20.98
N LEU A 67 -7.92 -1.20 20.34
CA LEU A 67 -8.10 -0.91 18.92
C LEU A 67 -7.63 -2.06 18.03
N GLU A 68 -8.52 -2.49 17.14
CA GLU A 68 -8.29 -3.48 16.08
C GLU A 68 -8.32 -2.83 14.69
N ASP A 69 -9.04 -1.72 14.52
CA ASP A 69 -9.21 -1.01 13.26
C ASP A 69 -9.10 0.51 13.48
N VAL A 70 -8.12 1.13 12.83
CA VAL A 70 -7.88 2.56 12.94
C VAL A 70 -7.87 3.19 11.54
N SER A 71 -8.66 4.25 11.39
CA SER A 71 -8.70 5.08 10.18
C SER A 71 -8.48 6.53 10.56
N LEU A 72 -7.43 7.14 10.03
CA LEU A 72 -7.07 8.54 10.22
C LEU A 72 -7.05 9.21 8.85
N VAL A 73 -7.98 10.13 8.59
CA VAL A 73 -8.17 10.77 7.29
C VAL A 73 -8.11 12.27 7.47
N ASP A 74 -7.23 12.95 6.74
CA ASP A 74 -7.08 14.41 6.79
C ASP A 74 -6.91 14.93 8.23
N VAL A 75 -6.05 14.27 9.01
CA VAL A 75 -5.71 14.69 10.38
C VAL A 75 -4.48 15.59 10.32
N ALA A 76 -4.70 16.91 10.35
CA ALA A 76 -3.70 17.92 10.00
C ALA A 76 -2.42 17.82 10.84
N SER A 77 -2.56 17.60 12.16
CA SER A 77 -1.45 17.56 13.11
C SER A 77 -0.82 16.16 13.28
N LEU A 78 -1.23 15.16 12.49
CA LEU A 78 -0.76 13.78 12.64
C LEU A 78 0.68 13.61 12.12
N GLY A 79 1.65 13.87 13.01
CA GLY A 79 3.06 13.55 12.78
C GLY A 79 3.50 12.15 13.28
N ASP A 80 4.73 11.78 12.94
CA ASP A 80 5.34 10.46 13.17
C ASP A 80 5.22 9.96 14.62
N ARG A 81 5.47 10.84 15.61
CA ARG A 81 5.39 10.52 17.04
C ARG A 81 4.00 10.03 17.48
N HIS A 82 2.94 10.53 16.85
CA HIS A 82 1.58 10.18 17.22
C HIS A 82 1.26 8.78 16.71
N LEU A 83 1.67 8.47 15.47
CA LEU A 83 1.45 7.16 14.87
C LEU A 83 2.31 6.09 15.56
N ALA A 84 3.56 6.41 15.88
CA ALA A 84 4.42 5.58 16.69
C ALA A 84 3.75 5.22 18.02
N SER A 85 3.40 6.24 18.80
CA SER A 85 2.77 6.02 20.10
C SER A 85 1.44 5.26 20.01
N LEU A 86 0.61 5.55 19.00
CA LEU A 86 -0.65 4.82 18.78
C LEU A 86 -0.37 3.33 18.50
N THR A 87 0.52 3.02 17.56
CA THR A 87 0.81 1.63 17.17
C THR A 87 1.51 0.84 18.27
N THR A 88 2.38 1.46 19.07
CA THR A 88 2.99 0.84 20.25
C THR A 88 1.95 0.41 21.30
N HIS A 89 0.87 1.18 21.49
CA HIS A 89 -0.14 0.88 22.51
C HIS A 89 -1.32 0.04 22.00
N ALA A 90 -1.57 0.05 20.69
CA ALA A 90 -2.64 -0.71 20.05
C ALA A 90 -2.15 -2.09 19.60
N GLU A 91 -1.75 -2.95 20.55
CA GLU A 91 -1.16 -4.28 20.27
C GLU A 91 -2.11 -5.22 19.48
N LYS A 92 -3.41 -4.97 19.54
CA LYS A 92 -4.46 -5.74 18.82
C LYS A 92 -4.77 -5.19 17.44
N LEU A 93 -4.05 -4.16 16.98
CA LEU A 93 -4.32 -3.48 15.72
C LEU A 93 -4.16 -4.45 14.54
N LYS A 94 -5.26 -4.69 13.84
CA LYS A 94 -5.32 -5.54 12.63
C LYS A 94 -5.29 -4.72 11.35
N ARG A 95 -5.86 -3.51 11.37
CA ARG A 95 -6.00 -2.64 10.21
C ARG A 95 -5.63 -1.21 10.56
N LEU A 96 -4.74 -0.62 9.78
CA LEU A 96 -4.40 0.79 9.87
C LEU A 96 -4.58 1.44 8.50
N HIS A 97 -5.44 2.46 8.46
CA HIS A 97 -5.64 3.32 7.31
C HIS A 97 -5.26 4.76 7.68
N VAL A 98 -4.37 5.37 6.90
CA VAL A 98 -3.93 6.75 7.04
C VAL A 98 -4.00 7.45 5.69
N ASP A 99 -4.86 8.45 5.56
CA ASP A 99 -5.10 9.19 4.32
C ASP A 99 -4.91 10.69 4.53
N GLY A 100 -4.25 11.38 3.60
CA GLY A 100 -4.14 12.85 3.62
C GLY A 100 -3.42 13.44 4.85
N CYS A 101 -2.62 12.65 5.56
CA CYS A 101 -1.91 13.10 6.76
C CYS A 101 -0.50 13.59 6.38
N HIS A 102 -0.40 14.87 6.04
CA HIS A 102 0.78 15.43 5.35
C HIS A 102 2.00 15.74 6.22
N GLU A 103 1.92 15.56 7.54
CA GLU A 103 3.07 15.74 8.46
C GLU A 103 3.88 14.45 8.70
N LEU A 104 3.46 13.34 8.11
CA LEU A 104 4.17 12.07 8.21
C LEU A 104 5.38 12.03 7.26
N VAL A 105 6.53 11.59 7.78
CA VAL A 105 7.76 11.46 7.00
C VAL A 105 8.30 10.04 7.11
N CYS A 106 8.66 9.61 8.32
CA CYS A 106 9.26 8.30 8.59
C CYS A 106 8.71 7.72 9.91
N PRO A 107 7.39 7.48 10.02
CA PRO A 107 6.81 6.99 11.27
C PRO A 107 7.37 5.60 11.63
N PRO A 108 7.90 5.44 12.86
CA PRO A 108 8.12 4.11 13.42
C PRO A 108 6.78 3.47 13.72
N LEU A 109 6.65 2.18 13.42
CA LEU A 109 5.42 1.42 13.55
C LEU A 109 5.68 0.09 14.27
N SER A 110 4.89 -0.16 15.32
CA SER A 110 4.86 -1.44 16.02
C SER A 110 3.54 -2.15 15.70
N LEU A 111 3.60 -3.25 14.94
CA LEU A 111 2.42 -3.84 14.29
C LEU A 111 2.35 -5.37 14.45
N PRO A 112 2.35 -5.90 15.70
CA PRO A 112 2.48 -7.34 15.93
C PRO A 112 1.34 -8.17 15.34
N ALA A 113 0.12 -7.62 15.28
CA ALA A 113 -1.09 -8.31 14.81
C ALA A 113 -1.66 -7.75 13.50
N ALA A 114 -0.97 -6.80 12.85
CA ALA A 114 -1.52 -6.09 11.70
C ALA A 114 -1.58 -6.98 10.46
N THR A 115 -2.77 -7.06 9.87
CA THR A 115 -3.02 -7.83 8.63
C THR A 115 -3.11 -6.94 7.40
N GLN A 116 -3.43 -5.65 7.59
CA GLN A 116 -3.56 -4.67 6.52
C GLN A 116 -3.02 -3.29 6.91
N LEU A 117 -2.19 -2.72 6.04
CA LEU A 117 -1.73 -1.34 6.10
C LEU A 117 -2.17 -0.60 4.83
N LYS A 118 -2.75 0.60 4.99
CA LYS A 118 -3.13 1.48 3.88
C LYS A 118 -2.73 2.92 4.17
N PHE A 119 -1.72 3.41 3.45
CA PHE A 119 -1.33 4.82 3.42
C PHE A 119 -1.71 5.41 2.07
N SER A 120 -2.48 6.48 2.06
CA SER A 120 -2.93 7.15 0.85
C SER A 120 -2.70 8.66 0.94
N ASN A 121 -2.31 9.30 -0.16
CA ASN A 121 -2.16 10.77 -0.25
C ASN A 121 -1.26 11.40 0.83
N ASN A 122 -0.29 10.67 1.37
CA ASN A 122 0.65 11.18 2.37
C ASN A 122 1.89 11.75 1.65
N LEU A 123 1.81 13.03 1.28
CA LEU A 123 2.75 13.67 0.34
C LEU A 123 4.21 13.67 0.80
N LYS A 124 4.46 13.80 2.10
CA LYS A 124 5.83 13.83 2.69
C LYS A 124 6.32 12.45 3.14
N LEU A 125 5.50 11.39 3.06
CA LEU A 125 5.84 10.07 3.57
C LEU A 125 6.98 9.45 2.72
N GLN A 126 8.12 9.19 3.34
CA GLN A 126 9.31 8.64 2.70
C GLN A 126 9.55 7.17 3.03
N SER A 127 9.21 6.77 4.26
CA SER A 127 9.48 5.45 4.80
C SER A 127 8.42 5.01 5.81
N LEU A 128 8.29 3.71 6.01
CA LEU A 128 7.57 3.11 7.15
C LEU A 128 8.59 2.28 7.94
N ALA A 129 9.02 2.77 9.10
CA ALA A 129 10.00 2.09 9.93
C ALA A 129 9.30 1.05 10.82
N ILE A 130 9.10 -0.15 10.28
CA ILE A 130 8.48 -1.25 11.02
C ILE A 130 9.53 -1.85 11.99
N GLU A 131 9.29 -1.73 13.30
CA GLU A 131 10.28 -2.04 14.35
C GLU A 131 10.60 -3.53 14.48
N SER A 132 9.66 -4.41 14.12
CA SER A 132 9.86 -5.86 14.12
C SER A 132 9.16 -6.51 12.92
N PRO A 133 9.72 -7.61 12.36
CA PRO A 133 9.12 -8.27 11.21
C PRO A 133 7.65 -8.64 11.43
N CYS A 134 6.76 -8.03 10.64
CA CYS A 134 5.33 -8.22 10.69
C CYS A 134 4.93 -9.41 9.82
N THR A 135 4.92 -10.61 10.41
CA THR A 135 4.57 -11.85 9.71
C THR A 135 3.07 -12.02 9.48
N SER A 136 2.23 -11.27 10.18
CA SER A 136 0.77 -11.25 10.01
C SER A 136 0.32 -10.36 8.84
N LEU A 137 1.19 -9.48 8.33
CA LEU A 137 0.82 -8.50 7.34
C LEU A 137 0.67 -9.13 5.96
N THR A 138 -0.55 -9.09 5.42
CA THR A 138 -0.88 -9.72 4.13
C THR A 138 -1.24 -8.71 3.05
N LYS A 139 -1.61 -7.48 3.42
CA LYS A 139 -2.03 -6.42 2.49
C LYS A 139 -1.31 -5.12 2.81
N VAL A 140 -0.65 -4.56 1.81
CA VAL A 140 0.07 -3.28 1.90
C VAL A 140 -0.36 -2.40 0.74
N HIS A 141 -0.90 -1.24 1.07
CA HIS A 141 -1.31 -0.23 0.10
C HIS A 141 -0.60 1.08 0.46
N ILE A 142 0.26 1.58 -0.41
CA ILE A 142 0.95 2.87 -0.28
C ILE A 142 0.72 3.60 -1.60
N THR A 143 -0.37 4.37 -1.67
CA THR A 143 -0.88 4.93 -2.92
C THR A 143 -0.84 6.45 -2.90
N SER A 144 -0.50 7.09 -4.02
CA SER A 144 -0.39 8.55 -4.10
C SER A 144 0.55 9.13 -3.02
N CYS A 145 1.61 8.40 -2.69
CA CYS A 145 2.67 8.82 -1.77
C CYS A 145 3.94 9.14 -2.59
N PRO A 146 4.04 10.33 -3.21
CA PRO A 146 5.09 10.64 -4.18
C PRO A 146 6.50 10.68 -3.58
N SER A 147 6.65 10.82 -2.27
CA SER A 147 7.96 10.85 -1.60
C SER A 147 8.41 9.48 -1.11
N PHE A 148 7.58 8.43 -1.23
CA PHE A 148 7.89 7.12 -0.65
C PHE A 148 8.98 6.41 -1.45
N VAL A 149 10.07 6.03 -0.78
CA VAL A 149 11.27 5.44 -1.40
C VAL A 149 11.73 4.15 -0.72
N ALA A 150 11.26 3.84 0.49
CA ALA A 150 11.75 2.74 1.32
C ALA A 150 11.07 1.38 1.04
N PHE A 151 10.86 1.03 -0.23
CA PHE A 151 10.17 -0.21 -0.62
C PHE A 151 10.92 -1.48 -0.16
N ASN A 152 12.25 -1.51 -0.30
CA ASN A 152 13.05 -2.68 0.08
C ASN A 152 13.00 -2.95 1.60
N THR A 153 13.06 -1.89 2.41
CA THR A 153 12.92 -1.99 3.87
C THR A 153 11.54 -2.50 4.25
N LEU A 154 10.48 -2.01 3.59
CA LEU A 154 9.12 -2.50 3.80
C LEU A 154 8.97 -3.97 3.44
N MET A 155 9.55 -4.40 2.31
CA MET A 155 9.51 -5.81 1.88
C MET A 155 10.19 -6.72 2.91
N ALA A 156 11.37 -6.33 3.40
CA ALA A 156 12.09 -7.07 4.43
C ALA A 156 11.32 -7.15 5.75
N ALA A 157 10.63 -6.07 6.13
CA ALA A 157 9.87 -6.02 7.37
C ALA A 157 8.52 -6.75 7.31
N ALA A 158 7.96 -7.00 6.12
CA ALA A 158 6.67 -7.67 5.96
C ALA A 158 6.76 -8.79 4.91
N PRO A 159 7.33 -9.97 5.24
CA PRO A 159 7.63 -11.01 4.25
C PRO A 159 6.40 -11.75 3.70
N ASN A 160 5.26 -11.73 4.41
CA ASN A 160 4.06 -12.52 4.09
C ASN A 160 3.00 -11.74 3.29
N VAL A 161 3.40 -10.68 2.59
CA VAL A 161 2.48 -9.86 1.80
C VAL A 161 1.93 -10.66 0.62
N HIS A 162 0.61 -10.67 0.49
CA HIS A 162 -0.14 -11.29 -0.60
C HIS A 162 -0.63 -10.27 -1.63
N THR A 163 -0.89 -9.04 -1.19
CA THR A 163 -1.36 -7.94 -2.05
C THR A 163 -0.56 -6.68 -1.74
N ALA A 164 0.09 -6.14 -2.76
CA ALA A 164 0.83 -4.90 -2.70
C ALA A 164 0.30 -3.91 -3.75
N ASP A 165 -0.04 -2.70 -3.32
CA ASP A 165 -0.51 -1.63 -4.19
C ASP A 165 0.31 -0.36 -3.95
N PHE A 166 1.02 0.08 -4.99
CA PHE A 166 1.84 1.28 -5.00
C PHE A 166 1.39 2.31 -6.03
N THR A 167 0.11 2.28 -6.42
CA THR A 167 -0.45 3.18 -7.43
C THR A 167 -0.08 4.65 -7.16
N GLN A 168 0.42 5.36 -8.16
CA GLN A 168 0.83 6.78 -8.09
C GLN A 168 1.92 7.11 -7.05
N SER A 169 2.71 6.12 -6.61
CA SER A 169 3.87 6.34 -5.73
C SER A 169 5.11 6.73 -6.54
N ASN A 170 5.15 8.01 -6.92
CA ASN A 170 6.15 8.57 -7.83
C ASN A 170 7.60 8.61 -7.27
N GLY A 171 7.83 8.26 -6.01
CA GLY A 171 9.19 8.06 -5.48
C GLY A 171 9.82 6.73 -5.93
N LEU A 172 9.00 5.81 -6.46
CA LEU A 172 9.43 4.52 -6.95
C LEU A 172 10.16 4.64 -8.29
N VAL A 173 11.48 4.66 -8.26
CA VAL A 173 12.32 4.62 -9.48
C VAL A 173 12.66 3.18 -9.87
N ARG A 174 12.89 2.31 -8.89
CA ARG A 174 13.23 0.89 -9.06
C ARG A 174 12.38 0.06 -8.11
N PHE A 175 11.72 -0.95 -8.64
CA PHE A 175 11.02 -1.95 -7.85
C PHE A 175 11.73 -3.29 -8.00
N HIS A 176 12.20 -3.84 -6.87
CA HIS A 176 13.07 -5.02 -6.85
C HIS A 176 12.59 -6.04 -5.83
N CYS A 177 11.91 -7.09 -6.28
CA CYS A 177 11.41 -8.16 -5.43
C CYS A 177 12.06 -9.49 -5.82
N GLN A 178 13.20 -9.82 -5.21
CA GLN A 178 13.89 -11.10 -5.42
C GLN A 178 13.53 -12.12 -4.34
N LEU A 179 12.42 -12.83 -4.51
CA LEU A 179 11.95 -13.88 -3.58
C LEU A 179 11.66 -13.39 -2.14
N THR A 180 11.67 -12.09 -1.86
CA THR A 180 11.34 -11.53 -0.53
C THR A 180 9.86 -11.72 -0.21
N TRP A 181 8.99 -11.55 -1.21
CA TRP A 181 7.55 -11.76 -1.08
C TRP A 181 7.08 -13.00 -1.83
N GLN A 182 7.41 -14.17 -1.30
CA GLN A 182 7.10 -15.47 -1.92
C GLN A 182 5.60 -15.75 -2.04
N HIS A 183 4.79 -15.13 -1.17
CA HIS A 183 3.34 -15.27 -1.14
C HIS A 183 2.58 -14.18 -1.90
N LEU A 184 3.29 -13.27 -2.57
CA LEU A 184 2.67 -12.18 -3.33
C LEU A 184 1.82 -12.74 -4.47
N ARG A 185 0.53 -12.42 -4.47
CA ARG A 185 -0.43 -12.81 -5.50
C ARG A 185 -0.79 -11.65 -6.42
N THR A 186 -0.81 -10.44 -5.87
CA THR A 186 -1.22 -9.23 -6.61
C THR A 186 -0.23 -8.10 -6.37
N LEU A 187 0.30 -7.54 -7.46
CA LEU A 187 1.15 -6.36 -7.46
C LEU A 187 0.55 -5.29 -8.36
N VAL A 188 0.39 -4.08 -7.83
CA VAL A 188 -0.12 -2.92 -8.57
C VAL A 188 0.89 -1.79 -8.50
N LEU A 189 1.32 -1.31 -9.67
CA LEU A 189 2.29 -0.24 -9.85
C LEU A 189 1.77 0.83 -10.84
N ASP A 190 0.45 0.98 -10.95
CA ASP A 190 -0.16 1.87 -11.93
C ASP A 190 0.22 3.33 -11.69
N ARG A 191 0.46 4.07 -12.78
CA ARG A 191 0.77 5.50 -12.77
C ARG A 191 1.98 5.86 -11.91
N CYS A 192 2.93 4.94 -11.72
CA CYS A 192 4.22 5.23 -11.11
C CYS A 192 5.12 5.92 -12.15
N ALA A 193 4.99 7.25 -12.27
CA ALA A 193 5.57 8.01 -13.37
C ALA A 193 7.11 7.99 -13.43
N GLN A 194 7.78 7.69 -12.30
CA GLN A 194 9.23 7.61 -12.18
C GLN A 194 9.79 6.18 -12.29
N LEU A 195 8.93 5.16 -12.31
CA LEU A 195 9.36 3.77 -12.34
C LEU A 195 10.09 3.51 -13.66
N ALA A 196 11.38 3.19 -13.56
CA ALA A 196 12.26 2.93 -14.70
C ALA A 196 12.68 1.46 -14.79
N TYR A 197 12.79 0.78 -13.65
CA TYR A 197 13.22 -0.61 -13.56
C TYR A 197 12.24 -1.42 -12.71
N LEU A 198 11.76 -2.51 -13.26
CA LEU A 198 10.90 -3.47 -12.59
C LEU A 198 11.56 -4.85 -12.63
N GLU A 199 11.89 -5.40 -11.48
CA GLU A 199 12.36 -6.78 -11.33
C GLU A 199 11.52 -7.47 -10.26
N VAL A 200 10.79 -8.52 -10.66
CA VAL A 200 9.88 -9.25 -9.77
C VAL A 200 10.06 -10.75 -9.97
N GLN A 201 10.61 -11.41 -8.95
CA GLN A 201 10.64 -12.84 -8.80
C GLN A 201 9.72 -13.23 -7.65
N ALA A 202 8.49 -13.59 -8.00
CA ALA A 202 7.42 -13.92 -7.06
C ALA A 202 6.63 -15.14 -7.57
N PRO A 203 6.92 -16.36 -7.08
CA PRO A 203 6.39 -17.60 -7.65
C PRO A 203 4.86 -17.70 -7.52
N ALA A 204 4.27 -17.09 -6.49
CA ALA A 204 2.81 -17.08 -6.27
C ALA A 204 2.05 -16.00 -7.05
N LEU A 205 2.73 -15.15 -7.84
CA LEU A 205 2.12 -13.97 -8.44
C LEU A 205 1.12 -14.35 -9.53
N THR A 206 -0.15 -13.99 -9.35
CA THR A 206 -1.22 -14.28 -10.31
C THR A 206 -1.70 -13.05 -11.06
N SER A 207 -1.41 -11.85 -10.55
CA SER A 207 -1.83 -10.59 -11.14
C SER A 207 -0.77 -9.50 -10.96
N ILE A 208 -0.42 -8.85 -12.06
CA ILE A 208 0.44 -7.66 -12.08
C ILE A 208 -0.25 -6.56 -12.90
N ARG A 209 -0.20 -5.31 -12.42
CA ARG A 209 -0.65 -4.12 -13.14
C ARG A 209 0.43 -3.06 -13.13
N VAL A 210 0.80 -2.58 -14.32
CA VAL A 210 1.89 -1.61 -14.57
C VAL A 210 1.46 -0.56 -15.59
N HIS A 211 0.22 -0.08 -15.52
CA HIS A 211 -0.33 0.82 -16.53
C HIS A 211 0.17 2.25 -16.34
N HIS A 212 0.37 2.97 -17.44
CA HIS A 212 0.80 4.39 -17.44
C HIS A 212 2.12 4.66 -16.72
N CYS A 213 3.06 3.71 -16.75
CA CYS A 213 4.44 3.90 -16.28
C CYS A 213 5.32 4.42 -17.42
N ALA A 214 5.21 5.71 -17.75
CA ALA A 214 5.82 6.30 -18.95
C ALA A 214 7.36 6.23 -19.02
N ARG A 215 8.04 6.02 -17.89
CA ARG A 215 9.50 5.89 -17.79
C ARG A 215 9.99 4.44 -17.70
N LEU A 216 9.10 3.46 -17.67
CA LEU A 216 9.46 2.06 -17.47
C LEU A 216 10.25 1.56 -18.69
N TYR A 217 11.54 1.38 -18.48
CA TYR A 217 12.51 1.03 -19.52
C TYR A 217 12.77 -0.49 -19.55
N GLN A 218 12.83 -1.12 -18.37
CA GLN A 218 13.12 -2.54 -18.22
C GLN A 218 12.13 -3.21 -17.29
N ALA A 219 11.60 -4.34 -17.73
CA ALA A 219 10.76 -5.23 -16.94
C ALA A 219 11.29 -6.66 -16.99
N ILE A 220 11.57 -7.23 -15.82
CA ILE A 220 11.95 -8.62 -15.60
C ILE A 220 10.90 -9.22 -14.66
N LEU A 221 10.23 -10.29 -15.10
CA LEU A 221 9.15 -10.92 -14.34
C LEU A 221 9.28 -12.45 -14.37
N CYS A 222 9.39 -13.04 -13.19
CA CYS A 222 9.45 -14.48 -12.97
C CYS A 222 8.29 -14.91 -12.06
N SER A 223 7.38 -15.74 -12.55
CA SER A 223 6.25 -16.26 -11.78
C SER A 223 5.72 -17.60 -12.32
N ASP A 224 5.51 -18.56 -11.41
CA ASP A 224 4.97 -19.89 -11.73
C ASP A 224 3.45 -19.89 -11.94
N LYS A 225 2.74 -18.83 -11.51
CA LYS A 225 1.27 -18.79 -11.46
C LYS A 225 0.65 -17.72 -12.35
N LEU A 226 1.46 -16.86 -12.98
CA LEU A 226 0.97 -15.78 -13.81
C LEU A 226 0.40 -16.31 -15.13
N ARG A 227 -0.86 -15.96 -15.43
CA ARG A 227 -1.56 -16.42 -16.65
C ARG A 227 -1.72 -15.34 -17.71
N SER A 228 -1.72 -14.08 -17.30
CA SER A 228 -1.85 -12.94 -18.20
C SER A 228 -0.97 -11.80 -17.72
N ALA A 229 -0.30 -11.13 -18.66
CA ALA A 229 0.46 -9.92 -18.41
C ALA A 229 0.11 -8.85 -19.44
N ASP A 230 -0.08 -7.62 -18.97
CA ASP A 230 -0.34 -6.46 -19.81
C ASP A 230 0.75 -5.40 -19.60
N PHE A 231 1.56 -5.23 -20.63
CA PHE A 231 2.64 -4.26 -20.77
C PHE A 231 2.36 -3.34 -21.97
N SER A 232 1.08 -3.10 -22.28
CA SER A 232 0.66 -2.16 -23.31
C SER A 232 0.88 -0.70 -22.88
N LEU A 233 1.04 0.17 -23.88
CA LEU A 233 1.17 1.61 -23.71
C LEU A 233 2.32 1.99 -22.76
N LEU A 234 3.43 1.27 -22.85
CA LEU A 234 4.69 1.56 -22.15
C LEU A 234 5.71 2.13 -23.14
N PRO A 235 5.67 3.44 -23.41
CA PRO A 235 6.40 4.07 -24.50
C PRO A 235 7.93 3.98 -24.39
N ALA A 236 8.45 3.83 -23.17
CA ALA A 236 9.89 3.76 -22.91
C ALA A 236 10.40 2.32 -22.78
N LEU A 237 9.54 1.31 -22.84
CA LEU A 237 9.93 -0.09 -22.57
C LEU A 237 10.81 -0.61 -23.70
N GLN A 238 12.06 -0.93 -23.37
CA GLN A 238 13.05 -1.46 -24.31
C GLN A 238 13.44 -2.90 -23.98
N THR A 239 13.36 -3.30 -22.71
CA THR A 239 13.73 -4.65 -22.28
C THR A 239 12.57 -5.31 -21.54
N LEU A 240 12.18 -6.48 -22.00
CA LEU A 240 11.16 -7.33 -21.40
C LEU A 240 11.65 -8.77 -21.32
N TYR A 241 11.89 -9.24 -20.09
CA TYR A 241 12.17 -10.64 -19.79
C TYR A 241 11.00 -11.23 -19.02
N LEU A 242 10.40 -12.31 -19.54
CA LEU A 242 9.32 -13.04 -18.86
C LEU A 242 9.71 -14.51 -18.75
N ASP A 243 9.86 -15.00 -17.52
CA ASP A 243 9.89 -16.44 -17.19
C ASP A 243 8.61 -16.78 -16.45
N CYS A 244 7.61 -17.20 -17.21
CA CYS A 244 6.26 -17.41 -16.72
C CYS A 244 5.66 -18.66 -17.39
N PRO A 245 5.91 -19.86 -16.84
CA PRO A 245 5.53 -21.12 -17.49
C PRO A 245 4.01 -21.31 -17.67
N GLN A 246 3.19 -20.56 -16.92
CA GLN A 246 1.73 -20.59 -17.01
C GLN A 246 1.14 -19.44 -17.86
N LEU A 247 1.97 -18.59 -18.46
CA LEU A 247 1.52 -17.41 -19.19
C LEU A 247 0.86 -17.82 -20.51
N ILE A 248 -0.40 -17.44 -20.67
CA ILE A 248 -1.19 -17.73 -21.88
C ILE A 248 -1.58 -16.48 -22.65
N ARG A 249 -1.48 -15.28 -22.07
CA ARG A 249 -1.83 -14.01 -22.70
C ARG A 249 -0.79 -12.94 -22.39
N LEU A 250 -0.31 -12.27 -23.42
CA LEU A 250 0.63 -11.17 -23.31
C LEU A 250 0.17 -10.03 -24.23
N ASN A 251 0.04 -8.84 -23.66
CA ASN A 251 -0.23 -7.61 -24.40
C ASN A 251 0.96 -6.66 -24.28
N VAL A 252 1.54 -6.25 -25.41
CA VAL A 252 2.62 -5.25 -25.52
C VAL A 252 2.25 -4.14 -26.51
N THR A 253 0.97 -4.01 -26.87
CA THR A 253 0.48 -3.03 -27.85
C THR A 253 0.87 -1.60 -27.48
N GLY A 254 1.33 -0.82 -28.46
CA GLY A 254 1.74 0.57 -28.23
C GLY A 254 3.02 0.77 -27.41
N SER A 255 3.77 -0.29 -27.09
CA SER A 255 5.10 -0.20 -26.49
C SER A 255 6.16 -0.10 -27.59
N TYR A 256 6.15 1.03 -28.31
CA TYR A 256 6.86 1.23 -29.58
C TYR A 256 8.39 1.25 -29.48
N ALA A 257 8.96 1.47 -28.30
CA ALA A 257 10.41 1.38 -28.08
C ALA A 257 10.92 -0.06 -27.95
N LEU A 258 10.02 -1.05 -27.84
CA LEU A 258 10.37 -2.44 -27.62
C LEU A 258 10.89 -3.05 -28.93
N GLN A 259 12.17 -3.44 -28.94
CA GLN A 259 12.79 -4.09 -30.10
C GLN A 259 12.84 -5.60 -29.88
N SER A 260 12.94 -6.38 -30.97
CA SER A 260 12.98 -7.84 -30.89
C SER A 260 14.16 -8.38 -30.08
N THR A 261 15.29 -7.66 -30.08
CA THR A 261 16.50 -8.00 -29.32
C THR A 261 16.35 -7.76 -27.81
N GLY A 262 15.39 -6.94 -27.40
CA GLY A 262 15.12 -6.63 -26.00
C GLY A 262 14.06 -7.52 -25.37
N VAL A 263 13.51 -8.50 -26.11
CA VAL A 263 12.44 -9.38 -25.63
C VAL A 263 12.91 -10.81 -25.54
N THR A 264 12.84 -11.37 -24.33
CA THR A 264 13.14 -12.77 -24.04
C THR A 264 11.96 -13.37 -23.29
N LEU A 265 11.34 -14.41 -23.87
CA LEU A 265 10.16 -15.06 -23.31
C LEU A 265 10.43 -16.55 -23.07
N GLU A 266 10.42 -16.95 -21.80
CA GLU A 266 10.40 -18.34 -21.35
C GLU A 266 8.95 -18.66 -20.92
N CYS A 267 8.08 -18.78 -21.93
CA CYS A 267 6.63 -18.87 -21.77
C CYS A 267 6.05 -19.94 -22.72
N PRO A 268 6.24 -21.25 -22.44
CA PRO A 268 5.91 -22.34 -23.36
C PRO A 268 4.42 -22.45 -23.73
N LEU A 269 3.52 -21.87 -22.92
CA LEU A 269 2.07 -21.88 -23.18
C LEU A 269 1.57 -20.66 -23.96
N LEU A 270 2.43 -19.69 -24.27
CA LEU A 270 2.05 -18.48 -25.00
C LEU A 270 2.00 -18.78 -26.50
N THR A 271 0.86 -18.51 -27.12
CA THR A 271 0.67 -18.70 -28.57
C THR A 271 0.59 -17.36 -29.30
N SER A 272 0.91 -17.33 -30.60
CA SER A 272 0.92 -16.11 -31.42
C SER A 272 -0.39 -15.32 -31.37
N ASN A 273 -1.54 -15.99 -31.42
CA ASN A 273 -2.87 -15.35 -31.37
C ASN A 273 -3.20 -14.68 -30.03
N LYS A 274 -2.43 -14.98 -28.98
CA LYS A 274 -2.60 -14.42 -27.64
C LYS A 274 -1.46 -13.48 -27.27
N PHE A 275 -0.63 -13.14 -28.25
CA PHE A 275 0.45 -12.17 -28.16
C PHE A 275 0.07 -10.93 -28.98
N HIS A 276 -0.50 -9.92 -28.31
CA HIS A 276 -0.91 -8.68 -28.95
C HIS A 276 0.26 -7.69 -28.98
N ARG A 277 0.65 -7.27 -30.19
CA ARG A 277 1.89 -6.51 -30.43
C ARG A 277 1.76 -5.40 -31.48
N ASP A 278 0.54 -4.95 -31.71
CA ASP A 278 0.27 -3.88 -32.68
C ASP A 278 1.05 -2.61 -32.31
N GLY A 279 1.70 -2.01 -33.31
CA GLY A 279 2.57 -0.84 -33.12
C GLY A 279 3.98 -1.16 -32.58
N VAL A 280 4.34 -2.43 -32.44
CA VAL A 280 5.71 -2.87 -32.09
C VAL A 280 6.43 -3.38 -33.36
N PRO A 281 7.72 -3.03 -33.58
CA PRO A 281 8.49 -3.53 -34.73
C PRO A 281 8.42 -5.07 -34.86
N ALA A 282 8.44 -5.56 -36.10
CA ALA A 282 8.27 -6.99 -36.38
C ALA A 282 9.30 -7.84 -35.62
N PHE A 283 8.82 -8.72 -34.73
CA PHE A 283 9.68 -9.68 -34.06
C PHE A 283 10.06 -10.81 -35.01
N GLN A 284 11.28 -10.79 -35.51
CA GLN A 284 11.79 -11.89 -36.35
C GLN A 284 12.13 -13.16 -35.55
N ALA A 285 12.24 -13.08 -34.22
CA ALA A 285 12.71 -14.19 -33.40
C ALA A 285 12.23 -14.11 -31.94
N VAL A 286 10.89 -14.06 -31.70
CA VAL A 286 10.42 -14.53 -30.39
C VAL A 286 10.57 -16.04 -30.42
N VAL A 287 11.69 -16.53 -29.88
CA VAL A 287 11.89 -17.96 -29.70
C VAL A 287 10.95 -18.38 -28.57
N PHE A 288 9.76 -18.86 -28.93
CA PHE A 288 8.97 -19.67 -28.02
C PHE A 288 9.78 -20.94 -27.77
N ARG A 289 10.54 -20.98 -26.67
CA ARG A 289 11.14 -22.23 -26.19
C ARG A 289 10.12 -23.02 -25.39
#